data_AF-A0AB36L572-F1
#
_entry.id   AF-A0AB36L572-F1
#
_cell.length_a   1.000
_cell.length_b   1.000
_cell.length_c   1.000
_cell.angle_alpha   90.00
_cell.angle_beta   90.00
_cell.angle_gamma   90.00
#
_symmetry.space_group_name_H-M   'P 1'
#
loop_
_entity.id
_entity.type
_entity.pdbx_description
1 polymer ?
#
loop_
_entity_poly.entity_id
_entity_poly.type
_entity_poly.pdbx_seq_one_letter_code
_entity_poly.pdbx_strand_id
1 'polypeptide(L)'
;MSALKKENPESPVLTIGQPYGGGFFSGITLEDGKRYINITAGAAHELVGAWGKYGEKIEGADSFTDSLANTKAMAAAGSDLAAKVLALTIGGFADWAIPARDVQELQYRHFKPTTEENWANSRNGDNPHSEPVGLLYSEEDPLQTVHEAFQEGGPEAFRDTWYWSSSQRSADYAFDQHFVDGTQDGSGKHYELRVRPVRSELID
;
A
#
# COMPACT_ATOMS: atom_id res chain seq x y z
N MET A 1 -13.58 24.00 -40.50
CA MET A 1 -13.93 23.09 -39.39
C MET A 1 -12.63 22.68 -38.72
N SER A 2 -12.18 23.44 -37.71
CA SER A 2 -10.98 23.11 -36.93
C SER A 2 -11.46 22.34 -35.71
N ALA A 3 -11.01 21.10 -35.56
CA ALA A 3 -11.30 20.30 -34.38
C ALA A 3 -10.51 20.88 -33.20
N LEU A 4 -11.24 21.36 -32.19
CA LEU A 4 -10.68 21.77 -30.91
C LEU A 4 -9.96 20.55 -30.29
N LYS A 5 -8.63 20.66 -30.22
CA LYS A 5 -7.79 19.77 -29.43
C LYS A 5 -8.25 19.95 -27.99
N LYS A 6 -8.89 18.92 -27.43
CA LYS A 6 -9.17 18.85 -25.99
C LYS A 6 -7.79 18.84 -25.32
N GLU A 7 -7.40 19.95 -24.72
CA GLU A 7 -6.23 19.98 -23.84
C GLU A 7 -6.52 19.01 -22.69
N ASN A 8 -5.74 17.94 -22.62
CA ASN A 8 -5.70 17.11 -21.43
C ASN A 8 -5.07 18.00 -20.35
N PRO A 9 -5.73 18.27 -19.21
CA PRO A 9 -5.07 18.98 -18.13
C PRO A 9 -3.82 18.16 -17.76
N GLU A 10 -2.63 18.77 -17.79
CA GLU A 10 -1.43 18.14 -17.27
C GLU A 10 -1.74 17.62 -15.86
N SER A 11 -1.56 16.31 -15.66
CA SER A 11 -1.73 15.67 -14.36
C SER A 11 -0.93 16.46 -13.32
N PRO A 12 -1.51 16.77 -12.14
CA PRO A 12 -0.82 17.55 -11.14
C PRO A 12 0.53 16.90 -10.82
N VAL A 13 1.60 17.70 -10.77
CA VAL A 13 2.90 17.25 -10.27
C VAL A 13 2.74 17.02 -8.76
N LEU A 14 2.38 15.79 -8.37
CA LEU A 14 2.25 15.39 -6.98
C LEU A 14 3.62 15.04 -6.41
N THR A 15 3.91 15.56 -5.22
CA THR A 15 5.12 15.20 -4.46
C THR A 15 4.76 14.15 -3.42
N ILE A 16 5.61 13.14 -3.22
CA ILE A 16 5.42 12.14 -2.17
C ILE A 16 5.11 12.82 -0.83
N GLY A 17 4.14 12.29 -0.08
CA GLY A 17 3.67 12.85 1.19
C GLY A 17 2.77 14.08 1.07
N GLN A 18 2.47 14.57 -0.14
CA GLN A 18 1.52 15.68 -0.34
C GLN A 18 0.09 15.23 -0.01
N PRO A 19 -0.70 16.03 0.77
CA PRO A 19 -2.12 15.77 0.96
C PRO A 19 -2.89 15.78 -0.36
N TYR A 20 -3.57 14.68 -0.67
CA TYR A 20 -4.31 14.48 -1.92
C TYR A 20 -5.38 13.40 -1.74
N GLY A 21 -6.55 13.58 -2.36
CA GLY A 21 -7.61 12.56 -2.43
C GLY A 21 -8.04 11.96 -1.08
N GLY A 22 -8.02 12.74 0.00
CA GLY A 22 -8.39 12.30 1.35
C GLY A 22 -7.26 11.64 2.16
N GLY A 23 -6.05 11.52 1.59
CA GLY A 23 -4.87 10.99 2.26
C GLY A 23 -3.60 11.70 1.77
N PHE A 24 -2.54 10.93 1.59
CA PHE A 24 -1.23 11.41 1.14
C PHE A 24 -0.75 10.63 -0.07
N PHE A 25 -0.25 11.34 -1.09
CA PHE A 25 0.31 10.70 -2.27
C PHE A 25 1.53 9.84 -1.89
N SER A 26 1.49 8.54 -2.19
CA SER A 26 2.50 7.56 -1.79
C SER A 26 3.29 6.97 -2.95
N GLY A 27 2.98 7.34 -4.20
CA GLY A 27 3.72 6.90 -5.38
C GLY A 27 2.83 6.41 -6.50
N ILE A 28 3.43 5.96 -7.59
CA ILE A 28 2.73 5.49 -8.79
C ILE A 28 3.01 4.01 -9.01
N THR A 29 1.98 3.24 -9.37
CA THR A 29 2.12 1.89 -9.90
C THR A 29 1.65 1.82 -11.35
N LEU A 30 2.23 0.89 -12.11
CA LEU A 30 1.84 0.55 -13.46
C LEU A 30 1.15 -0.81 -13.48
N GLU A 31 0.04 -0.89 -14.18
CA GLU A 31 -0.69 -2.14 -14.43
C GLU A 31 -1.27 -2.11 -15.85
N ASP A 32 -0.92 -3.11 -16.67
CA ASP A 32 -1.32 -3.20 -18.08
C ASP A 32 -1.05 -1.92 -18.91
N GLY A 33 0.08 -1.25 -18.63
CA GLY A 33 0.47 -0.01 -19.29
C GLY A 33 -0.28 1.24 -18.85
N LYS A 34 -1.17 1.12 -17.85
CA LYS A 34 -1.85 2.25 -17.20
C LYS A 34 -1.11 2.64 -15.93
N ARG A 35 -1.15 3.92 -15.59
CA ARG A 35 -0.50 4.48 -14.39
C ARG A 35 -1.55 4.81 -13.35
N TYR A 36 -1.29 4.46 -12.10
CA TYR A 36 -2.19 4.73 -10.98
C TYR A 36 -1.45 5.52 -9.91
N ILE A 37 -1.99 6.67 -9.53
CA ILE A 37 -1.63 7.35 -8.28
C ILE A 37 -2.09 6.45 -7.13
N ASN A 38 -1.21 6.19 -6.18
CA ASN A 38 -1.55 5.55 -4.91
C ASN A 38 -1.58 6.59 -3.80
N ILE A 39 -2.62 6.51 -2.97
CA ILE A 39 -2.92 7.48 -1.91
C ILE A 39 -3.07 6.70 -0.61
N THR A 40 -2.21 7.01 0.37
CA THR A 40 -2.22 6.39 1.69
C THR A 40 -3.08 7.19 2.66
N ALA A 41 -3.99 6.51 3.36
CA ALA A 41 -4.81 7.13 4.40
C ALA A 41 -3.94 7.63 5.57
N GLY A 42 -4.41 8.66 6.28
CA GLY A 42 -3.75 9.14 7.48
C GLY A 42 -3.81 8.16 8.66
N ALA A 43 -2.98 8.39 9.68
CA ALA A 43 -2.74 7.43 10.74
C ALA A 43 -3.95 7.11 11.61
N ALA A 44 -4.89 8.05 11.73
CA ALA A 44 -6.16 7.87 12.44
C ALA A 44 -7.05 6.76 11.84
N HIS A 45 -6.78 6.31 10.62
CA HIS A 45 -7.57 5.30 9.90
C HIS A 45 -6.93 3.92 9.87
N GLU A 46 -5.88 3.70 10.67
CA GLU A 46 -5.29 2.38 10.82
C GLU A 46 -6.28 1.38 11.40
N LEU A 47 -6.25 0.17 10.87
CA LEU A 47 -7.05 -0.94 11.37
C LEU A 47 -6.13 -2.13 11.69
N VAL A 48 -6.61 -3.00 12.58
CA VAL A 48 -5.90 -4.21 12.99
C VAL A 48 -6.87 -5.38 12.87
N GLY A 49 -6.39 -6.51 12.39
CA GLY A 49 -7.18 -7.74 12.36
C GLY A 49 -6.51 -8.87 11.59
N ALA A 50 -7.16 -10.03 11.62
CA ALA A 50 -6.77 -11.17 10.81
C ALA A 50 -6.96 -10.86 9.31
N TRP A 51 -6.06 -11.37 8.49
CA TRP A 51 -6.14 -11.23 7.03
C TRP A 51 -7.35 -12.01 6.48
N GLY A 52 -7.50 -13.24 6.96
CA GLY A 52 -8.57 -14.16 6.55
C GLY A 52 -8.38 -15.53 7.20
N LYS A 53 -9.14 -16.53 6.74
CA LYS A 53 -9.05 -17.88 7.31
C LYS A 53 -7.80 -18.62 6.84
N TYR A 54 -7.08 -19.21 7.79
CA TYR A 54 -5.93 -20.06 7.52
C TYR A 54 -6.36 -21.37 6.83
N GLY A 55 -5.59 -21.81 5.83
CA GLY A 55 -5.90 -23.00 5.03
C GLY A 55 -6.92 -22.79 3.92
N GLU A 56 -7.37 -21.56 3.68
CA GLU A 56 -8.33 -21.24 2.62
C GLU A 56 -7.71 -20.31 1.57
N LYS A 57 -7.80 -20.71 0.30
CA LYS A 57 -7.40 -19.88 -0.83
C LYS A 57 -8.58 -19.02 -1.26
N ILE A 58 -8.40 -17.71 -1.27
CA ILE A 58 -9.36 -16.72 -1.77
C ILE A 58 -8.99 -16.43 -3.22
N GLU A 59 -9.88 -16.75 -4.14
CA GLU A 59 -9.70 -16.42 -5.56
C GLU A 59 -9.92 -14.91 -5.78
N GLY A 60 -9.04 -14.28 -6.57
CA GLY A 60 -9.08 -12.83 -6.84
C GLY A 60 -8.46 -11.94 -5.77
N ALA A 61 -7.75 -12.51 -4.80
CA ALA A 61 -6.99 -11.77 -3.78
C ALA A 61 -5.48 -11.92 -3.97
N ASP A 62 -4.98 -12.07 -5.20
CA ASP A 62 -3.58 -12.36 -5.53
C ASP A 62 -2.90 -11.30 -6.40
N SER A 63 -3.59 -10.20 -6.73
CA SER A 63 -2.97 -9.09 -7.45
C SER A 63 -1.92 -8.39 -6.57
N PHE A 64 -0.83 -7.90 -7.17
CA PHE A 64 0.18 -7.09 -6.47
C PHE A 64 -0.11 -5.58 -6.55
N THR A 65 -1.03 -5.17 -7.41
CA THR A 65 -1.34 -3.77 -7.72
C THR A 65 -2.81 -3.42 -7.47
N ASP A 66 -3.74 -4.32 -7.76
CA ASP A 66 -5.18 -4.08 -7.61
C ASP A 66 -5.65 -4.32 -6.16
N SER A 67 -5.33 -3.34 -5.31
CA SER A 67 -5.68 -3.31 -3.89
C SER A 67 -7.19 -3.46 -3.67
N LEU A 68 -8.00 -2.81 -4.51
CA LEU A 68 -9.46 -2.77 -4.34
C LEU A 68 -10.11 -4.10 -4.72
N ALA A 69 -9.71 -4.72 -5.83
CA ALA A 69 -10.20 -6.05 -6.20
C ALA A 69 -9.84 -7.09 -5.13
N ASN A 70 -8.59 -7.10 -4.68
CA ASN A 70 -8.16 -8.01 -3.61
C ASN A 70 -9.01 -7.83 -2.35
N THR A 71 -9.17 -6.58 -1.89
CA THR A 71 -9.90 -6.28 -0.65
C THR A 71 -11.39 -6.67 -0.77
N LYS A 72 -12.00 -6.47 -1.94
CA LYS A 72 -13.37 -6.95 -2.23
C LYS A 72 -13.47 -8.48 -2.18
N ALA A 73 -12.52 -9.19 -2.76
CA ALA A 73 -12.48 -10.66 -2.71
C ALA A 73 -12.31 -11.16 -1.27
N MET A 74 -11.42 -10.54 -0.49
CA MET A 74 -11.24 -10.83 0.93
C MET A 74 -12.54 -10.63 1.74
N ALA A 75 -13.22 -9.50 1.54
CA ALA A 75 -14.48 -9.22 2.24
C ALA A 75 -15.59 -10.21 1.84
N ALA A 76 -15.69 -10.56 0.55
CA ALA A 76 -16.64 -11.56 0.07
C ALA A 76 -16.38 -12.96 0.65
N ALA A 77 -15.11 -13.28 0.94
CA ALA A 77 -14.71 -14.50 1.63
C ALA A 77 -14.86 -14.42 3.17
N GLY A 78 -15.39 -13.32 3.71
CA GLY A 78 -15.68 -13.17 5.14
C GLY A 78 -14.55 -12.56 5.98
N SER A 79 -13.58 -11.87 5.36
CA SER A 79 -12.58 -11.10 6.12
C SER A 79 -13.20 -9.84 6.74
N ASP A 80 -13.33 -9.84 8.08
CA ASP A 80 -13.81 -8.69 8.86
C ASP A 80 -12.93 -7.46 8.66
N LEU A 81 -11.61 -7.64 8.55
CA LEU A 81 -10.66 -6.55 8.34
C LEU A 81 -10.93 -5.86 6.99
N ALA A 82 -11.05 -6.64 5.92
CA ALA A 82 -11.34 -6.12 4.58
C ALA A 82 -12.71 -5.43 4.52
N ALA A 83 -13.74 -6.01 5.14
CA ALA A 83 -15.07 -5.41 5.21
C ALA A 83 -15.04 -4.04 5.92
N LYS A 84 -14.29 -3.92 7.03
CA LYS A 84 -14.11 -2.64 7.73
C LYS A 84 -13.39 -1.60 6.87
N VAL A 85 -12.35 -2.00 6.13
CA VAL A 85 -11.61 -1.10 5.24
C VAL A 85 -12.51 -0.59 4.11
N LEU A 86 -13.29 -1.47 3.46
CA LEU A 86 -14.22 -1.08 2.39
C LEU A 86 -15.38 -0.19 2.88
N ALA A 87 -15.68 -0.20 4.17
CA ALA A 87 -16.70 0.66 4.77
C ALA A 87 -16.19 2.08 5.11
N LEU A 88 -14.88 2.34 4.98
CA LEU A 88 -14.31 3.64 5.28
C LEU A 88 -14.79 4.70 4.30
N THR A 89 -15.09 5.88 4.83
CA THR A 89 -15.24 7.10 4.04
C THR A 89 -14.32 8.16 4.64
N ILE A 90 -13.27 8.53 3.91
CA ILE A 90 -12.22 9.45 4.37
C ILE A 90 -12.10 10.57 3.34
N GLY A 91 -12.17 11.82 3.78
CA GLY A 91 -12.08 12.99 2.89
C GLY A 91 -13.17 13.03 1.81
N GLY A 92 -14.29 12.33 1.99
CA GLY A 92 -15.38 12.20 1.00
C GLY A 92 -15.22 11.03 0.01
N PHE A 93 -14.15 10.24 0.12
CA PHE A 93 -13.85 9.09 -0.74
C PHE A 93 -14.17 7.77 -0.04
N ALA A 94 -14.74 6.81 -0.77
CA ALA A 94 -15.26 5.54 -0.24
C ALA A 94 -14.66 4.29 -0.96
N ASP A 95 -13.58 4.47 -1.70
CA ASP A 95 -12.85 3.48 -2.49
C ASP A 95 -11.55 3.03 -1.81
N TRP A 96 -11.55 3.01 -0.47
CA TRP A 96 -10.41 2.58 0.34
C TRP A 96 -10.27 1.05 0.37
N ALA A 97 -9.03 0.59 0.37
CA ALA A 97 -8.64 -0.80 0.26
C ALA A 97 -7.42 -1.12 1.13
N ILE A 98 -7.20 -2.41 1.42
CA ILE A 98 -5.94 -2.88 1.99
C ILE A 98 -4.91 -2.87 0.85
N PRO A 99 -3.72 -2.27 1.03
CA PRO A 99 -2.74 -2.16 -0.05
C PRO A 99 -2.31 -3.52 -0.54
N ALA A 100 -2.30 -3.74 -1.86
CA ALA A 100 -1.65 -4.90 -2.46
C ALA A 100 -0.12 -4.80 -2.29
N ARG A 101 0.61 -5.90 -2.49
CA ARG A 101 2.02 -6.03 -2.04
C ARG A 101 2.90 -4.93 -2.61
N ASP A 102 2.75 -4.60 -3.89
CA ASP A 102 3.59 -3.58 -4.54
C ASP A 102 3.11 -2.16 -4.24
N VAL A 103 1.84 -1.99 -3.85
CA VAL A 103 1.32 -0.72 -3.33
C VAL A 103 1.77 -0.49 -1.88
N GLN A 104 1.86 -1.56 -1.08
CA GLN A 104 2.35 -1.51 0.30
C GLN A 104 3.85 -1.22 0.36
N GLU A 105 4.61 -1.79 -0.57
CA GLU A 105 6.06 -1.51 -0.71
C GLU A 105 6.32 -0.01 -0.85
N LEU A 106 5.48 0.72 -1.62
CA LEU A 106 5.57 2.18 -1.74
C LEU A 106 5.34 2.91 -0.41
N GLN A 107 4.48 2.38 0.47
CA GLN A 107 4.29 2.95 1.81
C GLN A 107 5.58 2.87 2.62
N TYR A 108 6.26 1.72 2.62
CA TYR A 108 7.53 1.60 3.34
C TYR A 108 8.64 2.40 2.67
N ARG A 109 8.82 2.26 1.35
CA ARG A 109 9.86 2.96 0.59
C ARG A 109 9.87 4.47 0.82
N HIS A 110 8.69 5.07 0.88
CA HIS A 110 8.55 6.52 0.96
C HIS A 110 8.28 7.04 2.38
N PHE A 111 7.74 6.21 3.27
CA PHE A 111 7.33 6.60 4.62
C PHE A 111 7.96 5.73 5.71
N LYS A 112 9.16 5.17 5.45
CA LYS A 112 9.95 4.47 6.46
C LYS A 112 10.09 5.36 7.72
N PRO A 113 9.52 4.95 8.86
CA PRO A 113 9.47 5.81 10.04
C PRO A 113 10.79 5.79 10.83
N THR A 114 11.56 4.71 10.76
CA THR A 114 12.73 4.46 11.62
C THR A 114 14.05 4.90 10.99
N THR A 115 15.07 5.07 11.82
CA THR A 115 16.47 5.21 11.40
C THR A 115 17.22 3.88 11.33
N GLU A 116 16.55 2.76 11.61
CA GLU A 116 17.16 1.43 11.61
C GLU A 116 17.64 1.04 10.21
N GLU A 117 18.70 0.23 10.12
CA GLU A 117 19.15 -0.33 8.85
C GLU A 117 18.07 -1.24 8.26
N ASN A 118 17.95 -1.27 6.92
CA ASN A 118 17.04 -2.22 6.30
C ASN A 118 17.62 -3.64 6.37
N TRP A 119 16.75 -4.62 6.50
CA TRP A 119 17.11 -6.01 6.29
C TRP A 119 17.32 -6.29 4.80
N ALA A 120 18.55 -6.01 4.33
CA ALA A 120 18.98 -6.07 2.93
C ALA A 120 19.24 -7.50 2.43
N ASN A 121 18.26 -8.38 2.63
CA ASN A 121 18.31 -9.77 2.18
C ASN A 121 17.04 -10.11 1.39
N SER A 122 17.02 -11.30 0.77
CA SER A 122 15.90 -11.77 -0.03
C SER A 122 15.58 -10.81 -1.20
N ARG A 123 14.33 -10.76 -1.66
CA ARG A 123 13.86 -9.81 -2.68
C ARG A 123 13.11 -8.61 -2.08
N ASN A 124 13.49 -8.20 -0.87
CA ASN A 124 12.89 -7.05 -0.19
C ASN A 124 13.05 -5.78 -1.06
N GLY A 125 11.98 -5.04 -1.26
CA GLY A 125 11.96 -3.82 -2.04
C GLY A 125 11.84 -3.99 -3.56
N ASP A 126 12.01 -5.19 -4.11
CA ASP A 126 11.79 -5.41 -5.56
C ASP A 126 10.36 -5.02 -5.91
N ASN A 127 10.17 -3.98 -6.73
CA ASN A 127 8.85 -3.49 -7.12
C ASN A 127 8.85 -3.17 -8.62
N PRO A 128 8.64 -4.17 -9.48
CA PRO A 128 8.61 -3.97 -10.93
C PRO A 128 7.42 -3.14 -11.39
N HIS A 129 6.40 -2.97 -10.54
CA HIS A 129 5.21 -2.19 -10.87
C HIS A 129 5.33 -0.71 -10.47
N SER A 130 6.30 -0.29 -9.65
CA SER A 130 6.40 1.11 -9.27
C SER A 130 6.98 1.99 -10.38
N GLU A 131 6.68 3.28 -10.29
CA GLU A 131 7.34 4.32 -11.07
C GLU A 131 8.07 5.32 -10.16
N PRO A 132 9.42 5.43 -10.25
CA PRO A 132 10.33 4.56 -11.00
C PRO A 132 10.31 3.10 -10.49
N VAL A 133 10.83 2.17 -11.31
CA VAL A 133 10.94 0.75 -10.93
C VAL A 133 11.74 0.62 -9.64
N GLY A 134 11.13 0.02 -8.63
CA GLY A 134 11.71 -0.16 -7.31
C GLY A 134 12.73 -1.28 -7.33
N LEU A 135 13.95 -0.96 -6.89
CA LEU A 135 15.03 -1.92 -6.74
C LEU A 135 15.03 -2.50 -5.33
N LEU A 136 15.79 -3.60 -5.17
CA LEU A 136 16.04 -4.20 -3.87
C LEU A 136 16.54 -3.18 -2.85
N TYR A 137 16.08 -3.33 -1.61
CA TYR A 137 16.62 -2.56 -0.50
C TYR A 137 18.09 -2.89 -0.29
N SER A 138 18.85 -1.86 0.07
CA SER A 138 20.17 -2.00 0.67
C SER A 138 20.08 -1.67 2.16
N GLU A 139 21.12 -1.95 2.94
CA GLU A 139 21.14 -1.64 4.38
C GLU A 139 20.83 -0.14 4.62
N GLU A 140 21.19 0.71 3.65
CA GLU A 140 21.03 2.16 3.68
C GLU A 140 19.93 2.71 2.75
N ASP A 141 19.23 1.89 1.95
CA ASP A 141 18.18 2.36 1.03
C ASP A 141 16.93 1.46 1.10
N PRO A 142 15.74 1.99 1.45
CA PRO A 142 15.44 3.38 1.75
C PRO A 142 16.00 3.83 3.12
N LEU A 143 16.42 5.10 3.19
CA LEU A 143 16.64 5.80 4.46
C LEU A 143 15.31 6.16 5.12
N GLN A 144 15.37 6.60 6.39
CA GLN A 144 14.22 7.22 7.05
C GLN A 144 13.62 8.31 6.15
N THR A 145 12.30 8.39 6.11
CA THR A 145 11.61 9.40 5.32
C THR A 145 12.01 10.82 5.73
N VAL A 146 12.11 11.73 4.75
CA VAL A 146 12.32 13.16 4.99
C VAL A 146 11.03 13.87 5.44
N HIS A 147 9.89 13.19 5.37
CA HIS A 147 8.60 13.74 5.77
C HIS A 147 8.44 13.63 7.29
N GLU A 148 8.71 14.71 8.03
CA GLU A 148 8.66 14.76 9.50
C GLU A 148 7.35 14.18 10.09
N ALA A 149 6.23 14.34 9.39
CA ALA A 149 4.95 13.77 9.82
C ALA A 149 4.95 12.24 9.88
N PHE A 150 5.73 11.58 9.04
CA PHE A 150 5.83 10.12 8.90
C PHE A 150 7.05 9.52 9.60
N GLN A 151 7.97 10.33 10.11
CA GLN A 151 9.07 9.86 10.96
C GLN A 151 8.53 9.33 12.30
N GLU A 152 9.27 8.44 12.96
CA GLU A 152 8.90 7.87 14.26
C GLU A 152 8.48 8.98 15.26
N GLY A 153 7.32 8.80 15.91
CA GLY A 153 6.73 9.79 16.80
C GLY A 153 5.95 10.93 16.12
N GLY A 154 6.03 11.03 14.78
CA GLY A 154 5.24 11.93 13.97
C GLY A 154 3.74 11.57 13.94
N PRO A 155 2.86 12.54 13.64
CA PRO A 155 1.40 12.34 13.64
C PRO A 155 0.88 11.33 12.61
N GLU A 156 1.62 11.10 11.52
CA GLU A 156 1.28 10.19 10.43
C GLU A 156 2.16 8.93 10.39
N ALA A 157 3.09 8.80 11.36
CA ALA A 157 4.07 7.74 11.42
C ALA A 157 3.41 6.36 11.34
N PHE A 158 3.98 5.50 10.50
CA PHE A 158 3.76 4.07 10.62
C PHE A 158 4.36 3.59 11.94
N ARG A 159 3.77 2.53 12.50
CA ARG A 159 4.29 1.90 13.70
C ARG A 159 5.39 0.93 13.33
N ASP A 160 6.34 0.78 14.22
CA ASP A 160 7.48 -0.14 14.16
C ASP A 160 7.02 -1.60 14.32
N THR A 161 6.27 -2.11 13.34
CA THR A 161 5.64 -3.43 13.38
C THR A 161 5.21 -3.90 11.99
N TRP A 162 4.50 -5.03 11.93
CA TRP A 162 4.06 -5.65 10.69
C TRP A 162 2.72 -5.10 10.18
N TYR A 163 2.65 -4.92 8.86
CA TYR A 163 1.45 -4.52 8.16
C TYR A 163 1.08 -5.56 7.10
N TRP A 164 -0.20 -5.85 6.95
CA TRP A 164 -0.74 -6.71 5.91
C TRP A 164 -0.74 -6.04 4.54
N SER A 165 -0.37 -6.81 3.52
CA SER A 165 -0.83 -6.60 2.15
C SER A 165 -2.13 -7.35 1.89
N SER A 166 -2.95 -6.90 0.95
CA SER A 166 -4.13 -7.62 0.46
C SER A 166 -3.77 -8.76 -0.51
N SER A 167 -2.50 -8.89 -0.90
CA SER A 167 -2.02 -9.95 -1.78
C SER A 167 -1.83 -11.25 -0.99
N GLN A 168 -2.54 -12.28 -1.44
CA GLN A 168 -2.45 -13.63 -0.93
C GLN A 168 -1.19 -14.32 -1.48
N ARG A 169 -0.48 -15.03 -0.61
CA ARG A 169 0.67 -15.85 -1.00
C ARG A 169 0.29 -17.32 -1.21
N SER A 170 -0.56 -17.86 -0.33
CA SER A 170 -1.06 -19.23 -0.43
C SER A 170 -2.42 -19.37 0.29
N ALA A 171 -2.91 -20.60 0.46
CA ALA A 171 -4.06 -20.86 1.33
C ALA A 171 -3.77 -20.50 2.81
N ASP A 172 -2.51 -20.58 3.23
CA ASP A 172 -2.08 -20.41 4.62
C ASP A 172 -1.53 -19.01 4.92
N TYR A 173 -0.87 -18.39 3.94
CA TYR A 173 -0.09 -17.16 4.11
C TYR A 173 -0.59 -16.01 3.23
N ALA A 174 -0.41 -14.79 3.72
CA ALA A 174 -0.56 -13.54 2.96
C ALA A 174 0.72 -12.72 3.08
N PHE A 175 0.99 -11.85 2.11
CA PHE A 175 2.17 -10.99 2.16
C PHE A 175 2.04 -9.92 3.24
N ASP A 176 3.17 -9.57 3.85
CA ASP A 176 3.28 -8.49 4.81
C ASP A 176 4.60 -7.71 4.64
N GLN A 177 4.66 -6.57 5.32
CA GLN A 177 5.79 -5.67 5.33
C GLN A 177 6.09 -5.26 6.77
N HIS A 178 7.33 -5.44 7.22
CA HIS A 178 7.82 -4.95 8.50
C HIS A 178 8.27 -3.49 8.37
N PHE A 179 7.68 -2.59 9.15
CA PHE A 179 7.97 -1.15 9.07
C PHE A 179 9.14 -0.69 9.94
N VAL A 180 9.89 -1.61 10.55
CA VAL A 180 11.18 -1.31 11.20
C VAL A 180 12.32 -1.37 10.20
N ASP A 181 12.41 -2.45 9.44
CA ASP A 181 13.59 -2.81 8.63
C ASP A 181 13.26 -3.17 7.17
N GLY A 182 12.00 -3.07 6.76
CA GLY A 182 11.63 -3.29 5.36
C GLY A 182 11.56 -4.76 4.96
N THR A 183 11.58 -5.68 5.92
CA THR A 183 11.39 -7.10 5.62
C THR A 183 10.03 -7.34 4.95
N GLN A 184 10.04 -8.05 3.82
CA GLN A 184 8.85 -8.56 3.15
C GLN A 184 8.82 -10.08 3.23
N ASP A 185 7.77 -10.64 3.82
CA ASP A 185 7.59 -12.09 3.95
C ASP A 185 6.11 -12.46 3.76
N GLY A 186 5.70 -13.63 4.22
CA GLY A 186 4.30 -13.95 4.40
C GLY A 186 4.00 -14.61 5.74
N SER A 187 3.15 -13.94 6.52
CA SER A 187 2.62 -14.43 7.79
C SER A 187 1.33 -15.24 7.61
N GLY A 188 1.07 -16.10 8.58
CA GLY A 188 -0.16 -16.91 8.63
C GLY A 188 -1.40 -16.01 8.71
N LYS A 189 -2.41 -16.27 7.88
CA LYS A 189 -3.58 -15.38 7.73
C LYS A 189 -4.38 -15.13 9.02
N HIS A 190 -4.23 -15.99 10.01
CA HIS A 190 -4.90 -15.90 11.31
C HIS A 190 -4.23 -14.91 12.28
N TYR A 191 -3.03 -14.43 12.00
CA TYR A 191 -2.40 -13.39 12.82
C TYR A 191 -3.09 -12.04 12.64
N GLU A 192 -3.12 -11.24 13.71
CA GLU A 192 -3.68 -9.90 13.67
C GLU A 192 -2.58 -8.87 13.45
N LEU A 193 -2.49 -8.36 12.22
CA LEU A 193 -1.53 -7.31 11.84
C LEU A 193 -2.28 -6.03 11.43
N ARG A 194 -1.51 -4.97 11.18
CA ARG A 194 -2.04 -3.64 10.88
C ARG A 194 -2.28 -3.46 9.39
N VAL A 195 -3.14 -2.52 9.03
CA VAL A 195 -3.25 -2.01 7.66
C VAL A 195 -3.37 -0.49 7.70
N ARG A 196 -2.64 0.19 6.81
CA ARG A 196 -2.90 1.59 6.48
C ARG A 196 -3.61 1.63 5.13
N PRO A 197 -4.93 1.90 5.09
CA PRO A 197 -5.70 1.82 3.86
C PRO A 197 -5.12 2.69 2.75
N VAL A 198 -5.30 2.23 1.51
CA VAL A 198 -4.93 2.98 0.31
C VAL A 198 -6.13 3.11 -0.62
N ARG A 199 -6.09 4.09 -1.50
CA ARG A 199 -6.93 4.15 -2.69
C ARG A 199 -6.07 4.49 -3.90
N SER A 200 -6.56 4.14 -5.09
CA SER A 200 -5.85 4.40 -6.33
C SER A 200 -6.69 5.21 -7.31
N GLU A 201 -6.02 6.08 -8.07
CA GLU A 201 -6.64 6.89 -9.12
C GLU A 201 -5.88 6.70 -10.43
N LEU A 202 -6.60 6.34 -11.50
CA LEU A 202 -6.04 6.18 -12.83
C LEU A 202 -5.59 7.54 -13.39
N ILE A 203 -4.43 7.56 -14.02
CA ILE A 203 -3.86 8.73 -14.70
C ILE A 203 -3.70 8.39 -16.19
N ASP A 204 -4.23 9.27 -17.05
CA ASP A 204 -4.07 9.23 -18.51
C ASP A 204 -2.75 9.88 -18.98
#